data_AF-A0A838R335-F1
#
_entry.id   AF-A0A838R335-F1
#
_cell.length_a   1.000
_cell.length_b   1.000
_cell.length_c   1.000
_cell.angle_alpha   90.00
_cell.angle_beta   90.00
_cell.angle_gamma   90.00
#
_symmetry.space_group_name_H-M   'P 1'
#
loop_
_entity.id
_entity.type
_entity.pdbx_description
1 polymer ?
#
loop_
_entity_poly.entity_id
_entity_poly.type
_entity_poly.pdbx_seq_one_letter_code
_entity_poly.pdbx_strand_id
1 'polypeptide(L)' 'MSAEIFSIELESRVIECRSEPERTMLMEAHNICCDSRTSERHSAERLREISSACHEYGLRKMGEFVAALAERSKL' A
#
# COMPACT_ATOMS: atom_id res chain seq x y z
N MET A 1 -7.27 -6.74 -35.72
CA MET A 1 -7.09 -6.04 -34.43
C MET A 1 -6.67 -7.08 -33.41
N SER A 2 -5.39 -7.12 -33.06
CA SER A 2 -4.88 -7.99 -32.00
C SER A 2 -5.35 -7.43 -30.66
N ALA A 3 -6.10 -8.22 -29.88
CA ALA A 3 -6.44 -7.84 -28.52
C ALA A 3 -5.14 -7.75 -27.72
N GLU A 4 -4.86 -6.58 -27.16
CA GLU A 4 -3.78 -6.42 -26.18
C GLU A 4 -4.15 -7.25 -24.95
N ILE A 5 -3.40 -8.31 -24.71
CA ILE A 5 -3.55 -9.14 -23.51
C ILE A 5 -2.66 -8.52 -22.45
N PHE A 6 -3.29 -7.92 -21.44
CA PHE A 6 -2.60 -7.42 -20.26
C PHE A 6 -2.48 -8.56 -19.24
N SER A 7 -1.26 -9.03 -19.00
CA SER A 7 -0.97 -10.00 -17.95
C SER A 7 -1.09 -9.33 -16.57
N ILE A 8 -1.91 -9.91 -15.71
CA ILE A 8 -1.96 -9.55 -14.28
C ILE A 8 -1.17 -10.62 -13.53
N GLU A 9 -0.04 -10.21 -12.96
CA GLU A 9 0.79 -11.07 -12.12
C GLU A 9 0.44 -10.82 -10.65
N LEU A 10 -0.20 -11.81 -10.02
CA LEU A 10 -0.58 -11.78 -8.61
C LEU A 10 0.48 -12.51 -7.79
N GLU A 11 1.49 -11.79 -7.29
CA GLU A 11 2.43 -12.35 -6.32
C GLU A 11 1.73 -12.58 -4.97
N SER A 12 1.20 -13.78 -4.73
CA SER A 12 0.77 -14.18 -3.39
C SER A 12 2.02 -14.45 -2.54
N ARG A 13 2.44 -13.45 -1.76
CA ARG A 13 3.58 -13.59 -0.83
C ARG A 13 3.07 -13.54 0.60
N VAL A 14 3.57 -14.47 1.43
CA VAL A 14 3.43 -14.38 2.88
C VAL A 14 4.50 -13.41 3.39
N ILE A 15 4.08 -12.42 4.18
CA ILE A 15 4.97 -11.44 4.78
C ILE A 15 5.06 -11.73 6.27
N GLU A 16 6.24 -12.16 6.72
CA GLU A 16 6.53 -12.35 8.13
C GLU A 16 6.87 -11.00 8.76
N CYS A 17 5.97 -10.48 9.59
CA CYS A 17 6.18 -9.20 10.28
C CYS A 17 6.95 -9.41 11.59
N ARG A 18 7.81 -8.45 11.95
CA ARG A 18 8.58 -8.49 13.21
C ARG A 18 7.70 -8.15 14.42
N SER A 19 6.57 -7.47 14.21
CA SER A 19 5.67 -7.05 15.28
C SER A 19 4.21 -6.89 14.83
N GLU A 20 3.28 -6.91 15.79
CA GLU A 20 1.84 -6.68 15.54
C GLU A 20 1.53 -5.27 14.99
N PRO A 21 2.17 -4.17 15.44
CA PRO A 21 1.97 -2.85 14.85
C PRO A 21 2.36 -2.79 13.37
N GLU A 22 3.48 -3.40 12.98
CA GLU A 22 3.89 -3.46 11.56
C GLU A 22 2.90 -4.29 10.74
N ARG A 23 2.47 -5.44 11.25
CA ARG A 23 1.44 -6.24 10.60
C ARG A 23 0.17 -5.43 10.37
N THR A 24 -0.25 -4.64 11.36
CA THR A 24 -1.42 -3.75 11.25
C THR A 24 -1.21 -2.70 10.16
N MET A 25 -0.05 -2.04 10.10
CA MET A 25 0.28 -1.07 9.05
C MET A 25 0.26 -1.70 7.65
N LEU A 26 0.83 -2.90 7.47
CA LEU A 26 0.81 -3.58 6.17
C LEU A 26 -0.59 -4.04 5.75
N MET A 27 -1.44 -4.42 6.72
CA MET A 27 -2.86 -4.70 6.45
C MET A 27 -3.63 -3.44 6.06
N GLU A 28 -3.37 -2.31 6.72
CA GLU A 28 -3.92 -1.01 6.33
C GLU A 28 -3.52 -0.66 4.90
N ALA A 29 -2.24 -0.81 4.55
CA ALA A 29 -1.74 -0.59 3.19
C ALA A 29 -2.46 -1.47 2.16
N HIS A 30 -2.62 -2.76 2.45
CA HIS A 30 -3.33 -3.69 1.58
C HIS A 30 -4.78 -3.25 1.36
N ASN A 31 -5.49 -2.88 2.43
CA ASN A 31 -6.86 -2.40 2.34
C ASN A 31 -6.96 -1.10 1.51
N ILE A 32 -6.00 -0.18 1.66
CA ILE A 32 -5.90 1.04 0.84
C ILE A 32 -5.67 0.71 -0.63
N CYS A 33 -4.83 -0.28 -0.95
CA CYS A 33 -4.64 -0.71 -2.34
C CYS A 33 -5.87 -1.41 -2.93
N CYS A 34 -6.66 -2.10 -2.10
CA CYS A 34 -7.91 -2.74 -2.52
C CYS A 34 -9.05 -1.72 -2.72
N ASP A 35 -9.16 -0.70 -1.86
CA ASP A 35 -10.07 0.45 -2.03
C ASP A 35 -9.34 1.74 -1.61
N SER A 36 -9.01 2.58 -2.59
CA SER A 36 -8.26 3.81 -2.32
C SER A 36 -9.02 4.79 -1.44
N ARG A 37 -10.36 4.72 -1.37
CA ARG A 37 -11.15 5.60 -0.48
C ARG A 37 -10.89 5.30 1.00
N THR A 38 -10.37 4.12 1.31
CA THR A 38 -9.96 3.78 2.68
C THR A 38 -8.89 4.75 3.19
N SER A 39 -8.08 5.34 2.30
CA SER A 39 -7.07 6.34 2.69
C SER A 39 -7.67 7.61 3.27
N GLU A 40 -8.91 7.96 2.96
CA GLU A 40 -9.59 9.17 3.50
C GLU A 40 -9.79 9.10 5.01
N ARG A 41 -9.70 7.90 5.61
CA ARG A 41 -9.77 7.68 7.06
C ARG A 41 -8.44 7.93 7.77
N HIS A 42 -7.35 8.09 7.03
CA HIS A 42 -6.01 8.23 7.57
C HIS A 42 -5.49 9.65 7.36
N SER A 43 -4.75 10.16 8.35
CA SER A 43 -4.02 11.41 8.17
C SER A 43 -2.88 11.24 7.16
N ALA A 44 -2.43 12.34 6.56
CA ALA A 44 -1.27 12.31 5.67
C ALA A 44 0.00 11.79 6.37
N GLU A 45 0.15 12.01 7.69
CA GLU A 45 1.25 11.46 8.48
C GLU A 45 1.15 9.94 8.61
N ARG A 46 -0.04 9.42 8.96
CA ARG A 46 -0.28 7.97 9.05
C ARG A 46 -0.03 7.28 7.71
N LEU A 47 -0.45 7.88 6.60
CA LEU A 47 -0.17 7.33 5.27
C LEU A 47 1.34 7.27 4.97
N ARG A 48 2.16 8.22 5.46
CA ARG A 48 3.62 8.16 5.33
C ARG A 48 4.22 7.04 6.18
N GLU A 49 3.74 6.83 7.40
CA GLU A 49 4.17 5.71 8.25
C GLU A 49 3.88 4.36 7.57
N ILE A 50 2.65 4.19 7.08
CA ILE A 50 2.22 2.98 6.36
C ILE A 50 3.10 2.76 5.12
N SER A 51 3.35 3.82 4.34
CA SER A 51 4.25 3.76 3.17
C SER A 51 5.67 3.34 3.55
N SER A 52 6.23 3.91 4.62
CA SER A 52 7.56 3.55 5.12
C SER A 52 7.63 2.06 5.51
N ALA A 53 6.62 1.58 6.25
CA ALA A 53 6.53 0.16 6.60
C ALA A 53 6.49 -0.73 5.35
N CYS A 54 5.72 -0.36 4.32
CA CYS A 54 5.71 -1.12 3.07
C CYS A 54 7.11 -1.22 2.42
N HIS A 55 7.89 -0.13 2.41
CA HIS A 55 9.23 -0.13 1.86
C HIS A 55 10.20 -1.00 2.66
N GLU A 56 10.12 -1.01 3.99
CA GLU A 56 10.95 -1.87 4.84
C GLU A 56 10.76 -3.36 4.55
N TYR A 57 9.53 -3.76 4.18
CA TYR A 57 9.20 -5.14 3.79
C TYR A 57 9.34 -5.42 2.29
N GLY A 58 9.93 -4.49 1.52
CA GLY A 58 10.17 -4.65 0.09
C GLY A 58 8.93 -4.51 -0.80
N LEU A 59 7.80 -4.06 -0.24
CA LEU A 59 6.52 -3.90 -0.92
C LEU A 59 6.46 -2.58 -1.69
N ARG A 60 7.43 -2.36 -2.58
CA ARG A 60 7.70 -1.06 -3.22
C ARG A 60 6.48 -0.44 -3.87
N LYS A 61 5.77 -1.17 -4.75
CA LYS A 61 4.58 -0.65 -5.45
C LYS A 61 3.46 -0.22 -4.49
N MET A 62 3.25 -0.98 -3.41
CA MET A 62 2.27 -0.64 -2.38
C MET A 62 2.70 0.59 -1.60
N GLY A 63 3.97 0.67 -1.20
CA GLY A 63 4.54 1.85 -0.54
C GLY A 63 4.43 3.13 -1.38
N GLU A 64 4.77 3.05 -2.67
CA GLU A 64 4.65 4.16 -3.63
C GLU A 64 3.21 4.63 -3.81
N PHE A 65 2.26 3.70 -3.92
CA PHE A 65 0.84 4.01 -4.04
C PHE A 65 0.32 4.76 -2.82
N VAL A 66 0.64 4.27 -1.61
CA VAL A 66 0.23 4.90 -0.35
C VAL A 66 0.90 6.27 -0.17
N ALA A 67 2.18 6.41 -0.56
CA ALA A 67 2.87 7.71 -0.53
C ALA A 67 2.19 8.75 -1.43
N ALA A 68 1.78 8.35 -2.64
CA ALA A 68 1.06 9.25 -3.54
C ALA A 68 -0.30 9.69 -2.98
N LEU A 69 -0.95 8.87 -2.16
CA LEU A 69 -2.17 9.27 -1.44
C LEU A 69 -1.84 10.27 -0.32
N ALA A 70 -0.77 10.05 0.45
CA ALA A 70 -0.34 10.98 1.49
C ALA A 70 -0.05 12.39 0.98
N GLU A 71 0.52 12.51 -0.23
CA GLU A 71 0.79 13.81 -0.86
C GLU A 71 -0.48 14.49 -1.36
N ARG A 72 -1.50 13.72 -1.78
CA ARG A 72 -2.81 14.26 -2.18
C ARG A 72 -3.64 14.73 -0.99
N SER A 73 -3.50 14.10 0.18
CA SER A 73 -4.19 14.50 1.42
C SER A 73 -3.65 15.79 2.06
N LYS A 74 -2.59 16.41 1.51
CA LYS A 74 -2.11 17.74 1.92
C LYS A 74 -2.82 18.91 1.22
N LEU A 75 -3.59 18.61 0.16
CA LEU A 75 -4.41 19.57 -0.59
C LEU A 75 -5.83 19.58 -0.03
#